data_AF-A0A651FRD6-F1
#
_entry.id   AF-A0A651FRD6-F1
#
_cell.length_a   1.000
_cell.length_b   1.000
_cell.length_c   1.000
_cell.angle_alpha   90.00
_cell.angle_beta   90.00
_cell.angle_gamma   90.00
#
_symmetry.space_group_name_H-M   'P 1'
#
loop_
_entity.id
_entity.type
_entity.pdbx_description
1 polymer ?
#
loop_
_entity_poly.entity_id
_entity_poly.type
_entity_poly.pdbx_seq_one_letter_code
_entity_poly.pdbx_strand_id
1 'polypeptide(L)'
;MAKSKTPPIEDCFAHIEEAINNLEDGDLPLEDALRMYESGLKHVRQARQHLDAFSQRLQAMRELEEQAFDSEGDDDETDAGA
;
A
#
# COMPACT_ATOMS: atom_id res chain seq x y z
N MET A 1 16.70 18.99 7.53
CA MET A 1 15.93 18.60 6.33
C MET A 1 14.64 17.96 6.80
N ALA A 2 13.48 18.56 6.48
CA ALA A 2 12.19 18.07 6.95
C ALA A 2 11.85 16.78 6.19
N LYS A 3 11.71 15.66 6.92
CA LYS A 3 11.27 14.38 6.36
C LYS A 3 9.82 14.58 5.91
N SER A 4 9.59 14.70 4.61
CA SER A 4 8.23 14.82 4.06
C SER A 4 7.44 13.60 4.50
N LYS A 5 6.46 13.80 5.37
CA LYS A 5 5.48 12.75 5.70
C LYS A 5 4.77 12.40 4.41
N THR A 6 4.84 11.13 4.01
CA THR A 6 3.94 10.61 2.97
C THR A 6 2.51 10.90 3.43
N PRO A 7 1.67 11.54 2.58
CA PRO A 7 0.28 11.79 2.94
C PRO A 7 -0.43 10.46 3.24
N PRO A 8 -1.42 10.45 4.15
CA PRO A 8 -2.23 9.27 4.38
C PRO A 8 -2.94 8.84 3.08
N ILE A 9 -3.33 7.56 3.01
CA ILE A 9 -3.90 6.99 1.78
C ILE A 9 -5.25 7.63 1.45
N GLU A 10 -6.02 8.03 2.45
CA GLU A 10 -7.29 8.74 2.33
C GLU A 10 -7.10 10.08 1.61
N ASP A 11 -6.07 10.84 1.97
CA ASP A 11 -5.73 12.10 1.29
C ASP A 11 -5.28 11.85 -0.15
N CYS A 12 -4.57 10.74 -0.41
CA CYS A 12 -4.19 10.37 -1.77
C CYS A 12 -5.44 10.14 -2.64
N PHE A 13 -6.43 9.39 -2.14
CA PHE A 13 -7.68 9.15 -2.87
C PHE A 13 -8.49 10.42 -3.06
N ALA A 14 -8.61 11.27 -2.03
CA ALA A 14 -9.31 12.55 -2.15
C ALA A 14 -8.73 13.44 -3.25
N HIS A 15 -7.41 13.54 -3.35
CA HIS A 15 -6.76 14.32 -4.41
C HIS A 15 -6.86 13.67 -5.80
N ILE A 16 -6.94 12.34 -5.89
CA ILE A 16 -7.18 11.66 -7.17
C ILE A 16 -8.61 11.96 -7.66
N GLU A 17 -9.60 11.88 -6.78
CA GLU A 17 -10.99 12.20 -7.11
C GLU A 17 -11.15 13.67 -7.51
N GLU A 18 -10.52 14.59 -6.78
CA GLU A 18 -10.47 16.00 -7.15
C GLU A 18 -9.89 16.22 -8.55
N ALA A 19 -8.76 15.55 -8.86
CA ALA A 19 -8.15 15.64 -10.18
C ALA A 19 -9.07 15.08 -11.28
N ILE A 20 -9.78 13.97 -11.03
CA ILE A 20 -10.73 13.39 -11.97
C ILE A 20 -11.88 14.35 -12.23
N ASN A 21 -12.54 14.84 -11.18
CA ASN A 21 -13.69 15.76 -11.32
C ASN A 21 -13.31 17.01 -12.12
N ASN A 22 -12.17 17.60 -11.81
CA ASN A 22 -11.66 18.77 -12.53
C ASN A 22 -11.37 18.47 -14.01
N LEU A 23 -10.77 17.32 -14.31
CA LEU A 23 -10.47 16.91 -15.68
C LEU A 23 -11.73 16.58 -16.48
N GLU A 24 -12.77 16.04 -15.84
CA GLU A 24 -14.06 15.72 -16.45
C GLU A 24 -14.92 16.95 -16.75
N ASP A 25 -14.80 18.02 -15.95
CA ASP A 25 -15.52 19.28 -16.17
C ASP A 25 -15.17 19.93 -17.53
N GLY A 26 -13.98 19.68 -18.08
CA GLY A 26 -13.62 20.04 -19.46
C GLY A 26 -13.36 21.53 -19.72
N ASP A 27 -13.58 22.41 -18.74
CA ASP A 27 -13.37 23.87 -18.83
C ASP A 27 -11.92 24.31 -18.58
N LEU A 28 -11.00 23.37 -18.35
CA LEU A 28 -9.59 23.66 -18.07
C LEU A 28 -8.78 23.89 -19.35
N PRO A 29 -7.93 24.94 -19.40
CA PRO A 29 -6.87 25.05 -20.39
C PRO A 29 -5.99 23.80 -20.40
N LEU A 30 -5.47 23.42 -21.57
CA LEU A 30 -4.68 22.19 -21.76
C LEU A 30 -3.49 22.09 -20.79
N GLU A 31 -2.79 23.20 -20.53
CA GLU A 31 -1.65 23.23 -19.60
C GLU A 31 -2.07 22.92 -18.15
N ASP A 32 -3.22 23.44 -17.72
CA ASP A 32 -3.74 23.21 -16.38
C ASP A 32 -4.31 21.79 -16.24
N ALA A 33 -4.97 21.27 -17.27
CA ALA A 33 -5.36 19.87 -17.34
C ALA A 33 -4.14 18.93 -17.22
N LEU A 34 -3.04 19.26 -17.91
CA LEU A 34 -1.81 18.46 -17.82
C LEU A 34 -1.21 18.48 -16.42
N ARG A 35 -1.18 19.65 -15.75
CA ARG A 35 -0.74 19.76 -14.35
C ARG A 35 -1.64 18.96 -13.40
N MET A 36 -2.95 19.00 -13.61
CA MET A 36 -3.90 18.25 -12.79
C MET A 36 -3.69 16.75 -12.93
N TYR A 37 -3.47 16.28 -14.17
CA TYR A 37 -3.13 14.89 -14.46
C TYR A 37 -1.82 14.46 -13.79
N GLU A 38 -0.76 15.26 -13.90
CA GLU A 38 0.52 14.95 -13.26
C GLU A 38 0.40 14.88 -11.72
N SER A 39 -0.36 15.81 -11.14
CA SER A 39 -0.68 15.80 -9.70
C SER A 39 -1.46 14.54 -9.32
N GLY A 40 -2.53 14.20 -10.03
CA GLY A 40 -3.30 12.98 -9.80
C GLY A 40 -2.44 11.72 -9.90
N LEU A 41 -1.58 11.63 -10.94
CA LEU A 41 -0.67 10.50 -11.13
C LEU A 41 0.34 10.33 -9.98
N LYS A 42 0.81 11.44 -9.40
CA LYS A 42 1.66 11.41 -8.21
C LYS A 42 0.93 10.76 -7.03
N HIS A 43 -0.33 11.14 -6.78
CA HIS A 43 -1.13 10.58 -5.69
C HIS A 43 -1.49 9.11 -5.94
N VAL A 44 -1.77 8.71 -7.19
CA VAL A 44 -1.95 7.29 -7.56
C VAL A 44 -0.73 6.46 -7.21
N ARG A 45 0.48 6.96 -7.52
CA ARG A 45 1.73 6.27 -7.18
C ARG A 45 1.91 6.14 -5.67
N GLN A 46 1.58 7.18 -4.91
CA GLN A 46 1.65 7.15 -3.45
C GLN A 46 0.66 6.14 -2.87
N ALA A 47 -0.60 6.16 -3.31
CA ALA A 47 -1.61 5.18 -2.88
C ALA A 47 -1.17 3.74 -3.15
N ARG A 48 -0.58 3.48 -4.33
CA ARG A 48 -0.03 2.16 -4.66
C ARG A 48 1.12 1.75 -3.73
N GLN A 49 2.03 2.66 -3.41
CA GLN A 49 3.10 2.38 -2.45
C GLN A 49 2.55 2.03 -1.06
N HIS A 50 1.48 2.69 -0.61
CA HIS A 50 0.81 2.32 0.63
C HIS A 50 0.27 0.88 0.55
N LEU A 51 -0.48 0.55 -0.49
CA LEU A 51 -1.06 -0.79 -0.67
C LEU A 51 0.03 -1.88 -0.75
N ASP A 52 1.11 -1.63 -1.47
CA ASP A 52 2.23 -2.56 -1.60
C ASP A 52 2.89 -2.81 -0.24
N ALA A 53 3.12 -1.75 0.56
CA ALA A 53 3.70 -1.88 1.90
C ALA A 53 2.80 -2.66 2.86
N PHE A 54 1.48 -2.44 2.80
CA PHE A 54 0.52 -3.21 3.59
C PHE A 54 0.46 -4.67 3.16
N SER A 55 0.47 -4.94 1.85
CA SER A 55 0.48 -6.29 1.29
C SER A 55 1.71 -7.08 1.75
N GLN A 56 2.91 -6.47 1.68
CA GLN A 56 4.15 -7.09 2.16
C GLN A 56 4.08 -7.40 3.66
N ARG A 57 3.52 -6.51 4.46
CA ARG A 57 3.34 -6.75 5.91
C ARG A 57 2.37 -7.89 6.19
N LEU A 58 1.27 -7.99 5.43
CA LEU A 58 0.32 -9.10 5.56
C LEU A 58 0.97 -10.42 5.16
N GLN A 59 1.79 -10.45 4.11
CA GLN A 59 2.51 -11.64 3.70
C GLN A 59 3.50 -12.10 4.79
N ALA A 60 4.32 -11.20 5.32
CA ALA A 60 5.26 -11.54 6.39
C ALA A 60 4.55 -12.07 7.66
N MET A 61 3.36 -11.53 7.98
CA MET A 61 2.56 -12.02 9.11
C MET A 61 2.04 -13.45 8.89
N ARG A 62 1.62 -13.79 7.66
CA ARG A 62 1.18 -15.15 7.30
C ARG A 62 2.35 -16.14 7.35
N GLU A 63 3.51 -15.76 6.84
CA GLU A 63 4.72 -16.61 6.88
C GLU A 63 5.16 -16.90 8.32
N LEU A 64 5.04 -15.93 9.23
CA LEU A 64 5.32 -16.12 10.65
C LEU A 64 4.30 -17.05 11.33
N GLU A 65 3.02 -16.93 10.97
CA GLU A 65 1.96 -17.79 11.47
C GLU A 65 2.20 -19.25 11.03
N GLU A 66 2.50 -19.48 9.75
CA GLU A 66 2.80 -20.80 9.21
C GLU A 66 4.03 -21.45 9.90
N GLN A 67 5.10 -20.70 10.12
CA GLN A 67 6.29 -21.17 10.86
C GLN A 67 5.99 -21.51 12.32
N ALA A 68 5.05 -20.81 12.96
CA ALA A 68 4.64 -21.11 14.33
C ALA A 68 3.86 -22.43 14.42
N PHE A 69 3.06 -22.75 13.40
CA PHE A 69 2.32 -24.02 13.32
C PHE A 69 3.21 -25.22 13.00
N ASP A 70 4.24 -25.05 12.16
CA ASP A 70 5.19 -26.12 11.83
C ASP A 70 6.14 -26.45 12.99
N SER A 71 6.35 -25.52 13.93
CA SER A 71 7.23 -25.72 15.09
C SER A 71 6.59 -26.55 16.22
N GLU A 72 5.28 -26.74 16.24
CA GLU A 72 4.58 -27.51 17.31
C GLU A 72 4.41 -29.01 16.95
N GLY A 73 4.95 -29.46 15.82
CA GLY A 73 4.77 -30.82 15.30
C GLY A 73 5.92 -31.81 15.53
N ASP A 74 7.03 -31.42 16.16
CA ASP A 74 8.26 -32.26 16.24
C ASP A 74 8.65 -32.71 17.68
N ASP A 75 7.76 -32.52 18.67
CA ASP A 75 8.04 -32.86 20.08
C ASP A 75 7.54 -34.27 20.51
N ASP A 76 7.25 -35.20 19.59
CA ASP A 76 6.70 -36.54 19.94
C ASP A 76 7.50 -37.75 19.42
N GLU A 77 8.83 -37.65 19.34
CA GLU A 77 9.68 -38.85 19.18
C GLU A 77 10.98 -38.77 20.01
N THR A 78 10.84 -38.63 21.32
CA THR A 78 11.90 -39.10 22.24
C THR A 78 11.31 -40.01 23.32
N ASP A 79 11.99 -41.14 23.48
CA ASP A 79 11.85 -42.14 24.55
C ASP A 79 10.80 -43.25 24.38
N ALA A 80 11.22 -44.30 23.69
CA ALA A 80 11.03 -45.65 24.21
C ALA A 80 12.31 -46.46 23.99
N GLY A 81 13.30 -46.23 24.86
CA GLY A 81 14.34 -47.21 25.09
C GLY A 81 13.79 -48.41 25.89
N ALA A 82 13.92 -49.62 25.34
CA ALA A 82 14.24 -50.87 26.05
C ALA A 82 14.22 -52.06 25.08
#